data_AF-A0A2T9YLH4-F1
#
_entry.id   AF-A0A2T9YLH4-F1
#
_cell.length_a   1.000
_cell.length_b   1.000
_cell.length_c   1.000
_cell.angle_alpha   90.00
_cell.angle_beta   90.00
_cell.angle_gamma   90.00
#
_symmetry.space_group_name_H-M   'P 1'
#
loop_
_entity.id
_entity.type
_entity.pdbx_description
1 polymer ?
#
loop_
_entity_poly.entity_id
_entity_poly.type
_entity_poly.pdbx_seq_one_letter_code
_entity_poly.pdbx_strand_id
1 'polypeptide(L)'
;MDQAKAFVLTNVEILNKSLTNVQMLNTFEQKTKIPKAYAVGGSSLVFLLFIMFGIGARFLVNLFGFGYAAYASIGALESPGKEDDTQWLTYWVIYGILNLVEHFTSFVLYWIPFYFTLKTVLLAWLMLPSTKGAEKLYIGYIRPAYVGFNAKINSKTQ
;
A
#
# COMPACT_ATOMS: atom_id res chain seq x y z
N MET A 1 -23.40 25.39 -0.64
CA MET A 1 -23.47 24.08 -1.34
C MET A 1 -22.68 24.06 -2.64
N ASP A 2 -22.61 25.16 -3.38
CA ASP A 2 -21.95 25.19 -4.70
C ASP A 2 -20.42 25.10 -4.64
N GLN A 3 -19.79 25.66 -3.61
CA GLN A 3 -18.35 25.53 -3.39
C GLN A 3 -17.92 24.09 -3.12
N ALA A 4 -18.72 23.32 -2.38
CA ALA A 4 -18.44 21.91 -2.10
C ALA A 4 -18.57 21.05 -3.37
N LYS A 5 -19.59 21.30 -4.19
CA LYS A 5 -19.74 20.62 -5.48
C LYS A 5 -18.60 20.96 -6.43
N ALA A 6 -18.21 22.23 -6.53
CA ALA A 6 -17.09 22.67 -7.35
C ALA A 6 -15.78 22.00 -6.92
N PHE A 7 -15.48 21.97 -5.62
CA PHE A 7 -14.31 21.29 -5.08
C PHE A 7 -14.30 19.78 -5.41
N VAL A 8 -15.44 19.09 -5.25
CA VAL A 8 -15.54 17.66 -5.60
C VAL A 8 -15.33 17.44 -7.09
N LEU A 9 -15.97 18.22 -7.95
CA LEU A 9 -15.84 18.09 -9.40
C LEU A 9 -14.42 18.34 -9.88
N THR A 10 -13.73 19.36 -9.33
CA THR A 10 -12.32 19.62 -9.64
C THR A 10 -11.42 18.45 -9.26
N ASN A 11 -11.60 17.86 -8.07
CA ASN A 11 -10.81 16.70 -7.65
C ASN A 11 -11.12 15.43 -8.46
N VAL A 12 -12.39 15.24 -8.82
CA VAL A 12 -12.83 14.13 -9.69
C VAL A 12 -12.18 14.26 -11.07
N GLU A 13 -12.09 15.47 -11.62
CA GLU A 13 -11.49 15.73 -12.92
C GLU A 13 -9.96 15.52 -12.91
N ILE A 14 -9.28 15.96 -11.83
CA ILE A 14 -7.85 15.69 -11.61
C ILE A 14 -7.60 14.17 -11.59
N LEU A 15 -8.39 13.43 -10.80
CA LEU A 15 -8.30 11.97 -10.75
C LEU A 15 -8.59 11.34 -12.10
N ASN A 16 -9.60 11.82 -12.82
CA ASN A 16 -9.93 11.35 -14.16
C ASN A 16 -8.72 11.51 -15.09
N LYS A 17 -8.06 12.67 -15.06
CA LYS A 17 -6.86 12.93 -15.86
C LYS A 17 -5.71 11.98 -15.51
N SER A 18 -5.42 11.78 -14.22
CA SER A 18 -4.38 10.85 -13.77
C SER A 18 -4.66 9.39 -14.15
N LEU A 19 -5.92 8.98 -14.07
CA LEU A 19 -6.34 7.63 -14.43
C LEU A 19 -6.38 7.39 -15.95
N THR A 20 -6.30 8.44 -16.76
CA THR A 20 -6.29 8.33 -18.24
C THR A 20 -5.01 7.67 -18.75
N ASN A 21 -3.93 7.67 -17.96
CA ASN A 21 -2.69 6.96 -18.30
C ASN A 21 -2.84 5.43 -18.19
N VAL A 22 -3.94 4.92 -17.63
CA VAL A 22 -4.21 3.48 -17.50
C VAL A 22 -5.12 3.02 -18.65
N GLN A 23 -4.55 2.36 -19.67
CA GLN A 23 -5.29 1.88 -20.85
C GLN A 23 -6.48 0.96 -20.49
N MET A 24 -6.35 0.19 -19.41
CA MET A 24 -7.43 -0.68 -18.90
C MET A 24 -8.66 0.11 -18.45
N LEU A 25 -8.46 1.26 -17.80
CA LEU A 25 -9.56 2.11 -17.32
C LEU A 25 -10.25 2.86 -18.46
N ASN A 26 -9.50 3.28 -19.48
CA ASN A 26 -10.09 3.94 -20.65
C ASN A 26 -10.98 2.97 -21.46
N THR A 27 -10.55 1.71 -21.58
CA THR A 27 -11.36 0.65 -22.23
C THR A 27 -12.63 0.36 -21.44
N PHE A 28 -12.55 0.40 -20.10
CA PHE A 28 -13.70 0.20 -19.23
C PHE A 28 -14.68 1.38 -19.28
N GLU A 29 -14.17 2.61 -19.31
CA GLU A 29 -14.93 3.86 -19.44
C GLU A 29 -15.69 3.91 -20.77
N GLN A 30 -15.06 3.53 -21.89
CA GLN A 30 -15.72 3.48 -23.20
C GLN A 30 -16.89 2.49 -23.24
N LYS A 31 -16.77 1.34 -22.56
CA LYS A 31 -17.83 0.32 -22.53
C LYS A 31 -18.97 0.64 -21.57
N THR A 32 -18.67 1.25 -20.43
CA THR A 32 -19.66 1.48 -19.35
C THR A 32 -20.21 2.90 -19.29
N LYS A 33 -19.56 3.88 -19.96
CA LYS A 33 -19.85 5.32 -19.89
C LYS A 33 -19.80 5.93 -18.48
N ILE A 34 -19.28 5.19 -17.49
CA ILE A 34 -19.12 5.68 -16.13
C ILE A 34 -17.74 6.34 -16.01
N PRO A 35 -17.63 7.55 -15.42
CA PRO A 35 -16.32 8.18 -15.23
C PRO A 35 -15.43 7.31 -14.34
N LYS A 36 -14.19 7.08 -14.78
CA LYS A 36 -13.24 6.16 -14.12
C LYS A 36 -12.91 6.55 -12.68
N ALA A 37 -12.99 7.84 -12.32
CA ALA A 37 -12.84 8.29 -10.94
C ALA A 37 -13.90 7.68 -9.99
N TYR A 38 -15.16 7.61 -10.40
CA TYR A 38 -16.22 6.97 -9.61
C TYR A 38 -16.08 5.44 -9.62
N ALA A 39 -15.64 4.85 -10.73
CA ALA A 39 -15.42 3.41 -10.81
C ALA A 39 -14.30 2.94 -9.86
N VAL A 40 -13.17 3.66 -9.83
CA VAL A 40 -12.04 3.39 -8.93
C VAL A 40 -12.42 3.70 -7.48
N GLY A 41 -13.09 4.82 -7.23
CA GLY A 41 -13.55 5.17 -5.87
C GLY A 41 -14.54 4.15 -5.33
N GLY A 42 -15.53 3.76 -6.14
CA GLY A 42 -16.53 2.77 -5.78
C GLY A 42 -15.94 1.37 -5.55
N SER A 43 -15.07 0.90 -6.43
CA SER A 43 -14.40 -0.41 -6.26
C SER A 43 -13.51 -0.42 -5.01
N SER A 44 -12.78 0.66 -4.74
CA SER A 44 -11.97 0.81 -3.53
C SER A 44 -12.83 0.79 -2.27
N LEU A 45 -13.99 1.44 -2.31
CA LEU A 45 -14.92 1.48 -1.17
C LEU A 45 -15.55 0.11 -0.91
N VAL A 46 -15.96 -0.60 -1.98
CA VAL A 46 -16.44 -1.98 -1.88
C VAL A 46 -15.36 -2.90 -1.33
N PHE A 47 -14.13 -2.80 -1.82
CA PHE A 47 -12.99 -3.58 -1.32
C PHE A 47 -12.76 -3.36 0.18
N LEU A 48 -12.79 -2.10 0.64
CA LEU A 48 -12.68 -1.77 2.06
C LEU A 48 -13.83 -2.33 2.90
N LEU A 49 -15.07 -2.29 2.38
CA LEU A 49 -16.23 -2.88 3.05
C LEU A 49 -16.09 -4.40 3.18
N PHE A 50 -15.64 -5.11 2.13
CA PHE A 50 -15.39 -6.55 2.20
C PHE A 50 -14.34 -6.91 3.27
N ILE A 51 -13.28 -6.11 3.39
CA ILE A 51 -12.27 -6.27 4.45
C ILE A 51 -12.88 -6.00 5.82
N MET A 52 -13.69 -4.95 5.96
CA MET A 52 -14.31 -4.54 7.22
C MET A 52 -15.30 -5.58 7.74
N PHE A 53 -16.07 -6.23 6.85
CA PHE A 53 -16.97 -7.32 7.20
C PHE A 53 -16.27 -8.68 7.34
N GLY A 54 -14.93 -8.74 7.16
CA GLY A 54 -14.13 -9.92 7.39
C GLY A 54 -14.25 -11.02 6.32
N ILE A 55 -14.97 -10.77 5.23
CA ILE A 55 -15.19 -11.75 4.16
C ILE A 55 -13.90 -11.89 3.34
N GLY A 56 -13.11 -12.92 3.63
CA GLY A 56 -11.85 -13.17 2.93
C GLY A 56 -10.78 -12.09 3.15
N ALA A 57 -10.92 -11.25 4.18
CA ALA A 57 -10.05 -10.09 4.41
C ALA A 57 -8.55 -10.43 4.39
N ARG A 58 -8.14 -11.52 5.06
CA ARG A 58 -6.75 -12.00 5.06
C ARG A 58 -6.25 -12.29 3.64
N PHE A 59 -7.06 -12.95 2.82
CA PHE A 59 -6.69 -13.28 1.45
C PHE A 59 -6.62 -12.01 0.58
N LEU A 60 -7.65 -11.16 0.65
CA LEU A 60 -7.75 -9.95 -0.15
C LEU A 60 -6.61 -8.96 0.14
N VAL A 61 -6.30 -8.72 1.41
CA VAL A 61 -5.23 -7.80 1.83
C VAL A 61 -3.85 -8.32 1.41
N ASN A 62 -3.59 -9.62 1.57
CA ASN A 62 -2.33 -10.20 1.14
C ASN A 62 -2.22 -10.25 -0.38
N LEU A 63 -3.28 -10.55 -1.11
CA LEU A 63 -3.28 -10.56 -2.57
C LEU A 63 -3.02 -9.17 -3.16
N PHE A 64 -3.71 -8.14 -2.66
CA PHE A 64 -3.49 -6.77 -3.10
C PHE A 64 -2.12 -6.24 -2.65
N GLY A 65 -1.78 -6.44 -1.38
CA GLY A 65 -0.51 -5.99 -0.81
C GLY A 65 0.70 -6.63 -1.50
N PHE A 66 0.62 -7.91 -1.82
CA PHE A 66 1.66 -8.61 -2.56
C PHE A 66 1.63 -8.26 -4.05
N GLY A 67 0.47 -8.38 -4.70
CA GLY A 67 0.35 -8.25 -6.15
C GLY A 67 0.69 -6.85 -6.66
N TYR A 68 0.21 -5.81 -5.98
CA TYR A 68 0.55 -4.44 -6.34
C TYR A 68 2.03 -4.13 -6.11
N ALA A 69 2.57 -4.50 -4.95
CA ALA A 69 3.99 -4.28 -4.65
C ALA A 69 4.91 -5.06 -5.58
N ALA A 70 4.55 -6.28 -5.98
CA ALA A 70 5.30 -7.08 -6.93
C ALA A 70 5.33 -6.43 -8.31
N TYR A 71 4.16 -5.98 -8.81
CA TYR A 71 4.08 -5.25 -10.09
C TYR A 71 4.94 -3.98 -10.06
N ALA A 72 4.82 -3.19 -9.00
CA ALA A 72 5.56 -1.94 -8.88
C ALA A 72 7.07 -2.15 -8.65
N SER A 73 7.46 -3.23 -7.97
CA SER A 73 8.87 -3.63 -7.82
C SER A 73 9.50 -4.01 -9.17
N ILE A 74 8.75 -4.67 -10.06
CA ILE A 74 9.23 -4.98 -11.42
C ILE A 74 9.50 -3.69 -12.20
N GLY A 75 8.60 -2.71 -12.12
CA GLY A 75 8.82 -1.39 -12.72
C GLY A 75 10.03 -0.66 -12.14
N ALA A 76 10.26 -0.78 -10.83
CA ALA A 76 11.44 -0.21 -10.16
C ALA A 76 12.74 -0.87 -10.64
N LEU A 77 12.74 -2.19 -10.85
CA LEU A 77 13.90 -2.95 -11.36
C LEU A 77 14.33 -2.52 -12.77
N GLU A 78 13.38 -2.04 -13.59
CA GLU A 78 13.68 -1.51 -14.92
C GLU A 78 14.11 -0.03 -14.89
N SER A 79 13.94 0.65 -13.75
CA SER A 79 14.35 2.03 -13.57
C SER A 79 15.83 2.13 -13.15
N PRO A 80 16.60 3.11 -13.64
CA PRO A 80 17.98 3.34 -13.21
C PRO A 80 18.10 3.99 -11.81
N GLY A 81 16.99 4.36 -11.16
CA GLY A 81 16.98 5.10 -9.88
C GLY A 81 16.95 4.20 -8.64
N LYS A 82 17.86 4.45 -7.68
CA LYS A 82 17.97 3.68 -6.41
C LYS A 82 16.95 4.06 -5.33
N GLU A 83 16.23 5.16 -5.51
CA GLU A 83 15.23 5.62 -4.53
C GLU A 83 14.02 4.69 -4.49
N ASP A 84 13.59 4.20 -5.66
CA ASP A 84 12.48 3.26 -5.79
C ASP A 84 12.81 1.92 -5.12
N ASP A 85 14.04 1.42 -5.28
CA ASP A 85 14.52 0.20 -4.63
C ASP A 85 14.41 0.28 -3.10
N THR A 86 14.82 1.41 -2.52
CA THR A 86 14.79 1.61 -1.06
C THR A 86 13.36 1.62 -0.52
N GLN A 87 12.43 2.20 -1.28
CA GLN A 87 11.01 2.23 -0.95
C GLN A 87 10.40 0.82 -0.96
N TRP A 88 10.60 0.07 -2.04
CA TRP A 88 10.02 -1.27 -2.18
C TRP A 88 10.67 -2.29 -1.24
N LEU A 89 11.99 -2.25 -1.04
CA LEU A 89 12.67 -3.13 -0.08
C LEU A 89 12.19 -2.87 1.35
N THR A 90 12.03 -1.61 1.74
CA THR A 90 11.50 -1.27 3.07
C THR A 90 10.06 -1.75 3.23
N TYR A 91 9.23 -1.61 2.19
CA TYR A 91 7.89 -2.17 2.16
C TYR A 91 7.92 -3.69 2.38
N TRP A 92 8.77 -4.43 1.66
CA TRP A 92 8.89 -5.88 1.78
C TRP A 92 9.33 -6.34 3.17
N VAL A 93 10.27 -5.63 3.80
CA VAL A 93 10.71 -5.90 5.18
C VAL A 93 9.54 -5.76 6.16
N ILE A 94 8.79 -4.65 6.07
CA ILE A 94 7.65 -4.40 6.97
C ILE A 94 6.51 -5.40 6.70
N TYR A 95 6.21 -5.65 5.42
CA TYR A 95 5.23 -6.64 5.01
C TYR A 95 5.57 -8.04 5.56
N GLY A 96 6.83 -8.45 5.49
CA GLY A 96 7.31 -9.70 6.06
C GLY A 96 7.12 -9.77 7.58
N ILE A 97 7.52 -8.73 8.32
CA ILE A 97 7.35 -8.66 9.78
C ILE A 97 5.87 -8.73 10.16
N LEU A 98 5.00 -7.96 9.49
CA LEU A 98 3.56 -7.96 9.77
C LEU A 98 2.93 -9.33 9.50
N ASN A 99 3.33 -10.02 8.42
CA ASN A 99 2.82 -11.37 8.14
C ASN A 99 3.34 -12.41 9.14
N LEU A 100 4.59 -12.29 9.57
CA LEU A 100 5.17 -13.17 10.59
C LEU A 100 4.45 -13.00 11.92
N VAL A 101 4.31 -11.76 12.39
CA VAL A 101 3.56 -11.44 13.63
C VAL A 101 2.12 -11.90 13.51
N GLU A 102 1.46 -11.67 12.36
CA GLU A 102 0.08 -12.12 12.13
C GLU A 102 -0.05 -13.65 12.23
N HIS A 103 0.92 -14.41 11.72
CA HIS A 103 0.91 -15.86 11.81
C HIS A 103 0.91 -16.32 13.27
N PHE A 104 1.82 -15.79 14.09
CA PHE A 104 1.95 -16.14 15.51
C PHE A 104 0.81 -15.60 16.39
N THR A 105 0.27 -14.43 16.06
CA THR A 105 -0.77 -13.76 16.84
C THR A 105 -2.17 -14.01 16.30
N SER A 106 -2.33 -14.88 15.32
CA SER A 106 -3.59 -15.16 14.61
C SER A 106 -4.78 -15.44 15.55
N PHE A 107 -4.54 -16.12 16.68
CA PHE A 107 -5.54 -16.36 17.72
C PHE A 107 -5.98 -15.07 18.45
N VAL A 108 -5.03 -14.20 18.79
CA VAL A 108 -5.29 -12.92 19.47
C VAL A 108 -5.92 -11.90 18.52
N LEU A 109 -5.53 -11.93 17.24
CA LEU A 109 -6.05 -11.03 16.21
C LEU A 109 -7.51 -11.29 15.88
N TYR A 110 -8.02 -12.51 16.10
CA TYR A 110 -9.46 -12.78 15.98
C TYR A 110 -10.30 -11.95 16.96
N TRP A 111 -9.74 -11.64 18.14
CA TRP A 111 -10.40 -10.82 19.16
C TRP A 111 -10.32 -9.31 18.91
N ILE A 112 -9.46 -8.85 17.99
CA ILE A 112 -9.28 -7.44 17.68
C ILE A 112 -10.07 -7.10 16.41
N PRO A 113 -11.25 -6.46 16.53
CA PRO A 113 -11.98 -6.00 15.35
C PRO A 113 -11.16 -4.94 14.59
N PHE A 114 -11.27 -4.92 13.26
CA PHE A 114 -10.60 -3.98 12.34
C PHE A 114 -9.08 -4.11 12.18
N TYR A 115 -8.43 -5.14 12.71
CA TYR A 115 -6.98 -5.36 12.50
C TYR A 115 -6.61 -5.37 11.01
N PHE A 116 -7.34 -6.11 10.18
CA PHE A 116 -7.06 -6.20 8.74
C PHE A 116 -7.23 -4.85 8.04
N THR A 117 -8.21 -4.04 8.44
CA THR A 117 -8.39 -2.67 7.94
C THR A 117 -7.19 -1.80 8.29
N LEU A 118 -6.72 -1.84 9.54
CA LEU A 118 -5.52 -1.10 9.96
C LEU A 118 -4.27 -1.56 9.20
N LYS A 119 -4.10 -2.88 9.00
CA LYS A 119 -3.03 -3.44 8.18
C LYS A 119 -3.10 -2.90 6.75
N THR A 120 -4.28 -2.88 6.12
CA THR A 120 -4.45 -2.33 4.78
C THR A 120 -4.08 -0.85 4.70
N VAL A 121 -4.54 -0.04 5.65
CA VAL A 121 -4.21 1.39 5.70
C VAL A 121 -2.71 1.60 5.87
N LEU A 122 -2.06 0.84 6.75
CA LEU A 122 -0.62 0.90 6.96
C LEU A 122 0.17 0.53 5.69
N LEU A 123 -0.22 -0.56 5.01
CA LEU A 123 0.41 -0.99 3.76
C LEU A 123 0.20 0.05 2.64
N ALA A 124 -1.01 0.58 2.52
CA ALA A 124 -1.30 1.65 1.55
C ALA A 124 -0.46 2.91 1.83
N TRP A 125 -0.30 3.28 3.10
CA TRP A 125 0.53 4.41 3.50
C TRP A 125 2.02 4.21 3.18
N LEU A 126 2.53 2.98 3.25
CA LEU A 126 3.89 2.63 2.85
C LEU A 126 4.09 2.68 1.33
N MET A 127 3.07 2.30 0.56
CA MET A 127 3.11 2.30 -0.90
C MET A 127 3.07 3.72 -1.48
N LEU A 128 2.49 4.68 -0.78
CA LEU A 128 2.33 6.05 -1.24
C LEU A 128 3.69 6.78 -1.32
N PRO A 129 4.19 7.13 -2.53
CA PRO A 129 5.45 7.86 -2.67
C PRO A 129 5.33 9.31 -2.15
N SER A 130 4.12 9.88 -2.15
CA SER A 130 3.87 11.25 -1.68
C SER A 130 4.09 11.45 -0.18
N THR A 131 3.86 10.42 0.63
CA THR A 131 4.03 10.49 2.10
C THR A 131 5.45 10.12 2.55
N LYS A 132 6.26 9.53 1.65
CA LYS A 132 7.60 8.97 1.94
C LYS A 132 7.61 8.11 3.21
N GLY A 133 6.52 7.37 3.45
CA GLY A 133 6.31 6.62 4.69
C GLY A 133 7.38 5.55 4.90
N ALA A 134 7.74 4.84 3.82
CA ALA A 134 8.81 3.85 3.84
C ALA A 134 10.18 4.46 4.19
N GLU A 135 10.53 5.60 3.59
CA GLU A 135 11.79 6.31 3.87
C GLU A 135 11.91 6.73 5.34
N LYS A 136 10.82 7.26 5.93
CA LYS A 136 10.78 7.65 7.34
C LYS A 136 10.99 6.46 8.27
N LEU A 137 10.37 5.31 7.97
CA LEU A 137 10.54 4.09 8.76
C LEU A 137 11.93 3.49 8.61
N TYR A 138 12.50 3.55 7.40
CA TYR A 138 13.86 3.11 7.14
C TYR A 138 14.87 3.92 7.97
N ILE A 139 14.82 5.25 7.87
CA ILE A 139 15.75 6.15 8.59
C ILE A 139 15.54 6.05 10.11
N GLY A 140 14.29 6.02 10.56
CA GLY A 140 13.96 6.10 11.98
C GLY A 140 14.18 4.82 12.77
N TYR A 141 13.88 3.65 12.19
CA TYR A 141 13.84 2.39 12.94
C TYR A 141 14.75 1.31 12.35
N ILE A 142 14.70 1.09 11.04
CA ILE A 142 15.42 -0.03 10.41
C ILE A 142 16.93 0.22 10.39
N ARG A 143 17.36 1.42 9.99
CA ARG A 143 18.76 1.81 9.92
C ARG A 143 19.48 1.74 11.28
N PRO A 144 18.99 2.34 12.38
CA PRO A 144 19.66 2.25 13.67
C PRO A 144 19.68 0.82 14.23
N ALA A 145 18.62 0.02 14.01
CA ALA A 145 18.59 -1.38 14.41
C ALA A 145 19.67 -2.21 13.69
N TYR A 146 19.82 -2.01 12.37
CA TYR A 146 20.85 -2.69 11.58
C TYR A 146 22.27 -2.33 12.02
N VAL A 147 22.55 -1.03 12.21
CA VAL A 147 23.88 -0.56 12.64
C VAL A 147 24.22 -1.08 14.03
N GLY A 148 23.29 -1.03 14.98
CA GLY A 148 23.51 -1.54 16.34
C GLY A 148 23.74 -3.05 16.38
N PHE A 149 23.00 -3.82 15.58
CA PHE A 149 23.19 -5.26 15.47
C PHE A 149 24.55 -5.63 14.86
N ASN A 150 24.93 -4.98 13.76
CA ASN A 150 26.17 -5.27 13.06
C ASN A 150 27.41 -4.88 13.88
N ALA A 151 27.33 -3.77 14.64
CA ALA A 151 28.37 -3.39 15.59
C ALA A 151 28.59 -4.46 16.68
N LYS A 152 27.50 -5.06 17.18
CA LYS A 152 27.55 -6.11 18.20
C LYS A 152 28.05 -7.46 17.69
N ILE A 153 27.83 -7.76 16.40
CA ILE A 153 28.40 -8.94 15.75
C ILE A 153 29.90 -8.74 15.56
N ASN A 154 30.31 -7.62 14.97
CA ASN A 154 31.72 -7.37 14.68
C ASN A 154 32.59 -7.31 15.95
N SER A 155 32.02 -6.85 17.08
CA SER A 155 32.71 -6.86 18.38
C SER A 155 32.87 -8.25 19.01
N LYS A 156 32.19 -9.29 18.50
CA LYS A 156 32.30 -10.67 18.99
C LYS A 156 33.22 -11.55 18.14
N THR A 157 33.65 -11.05 16.99
CA THR A 157 34.47 -11.79 16.01
C THR A 157 35.95 -11.34 16.04
N GLN A 158 36.30 -10.38 16.90
CA GLN A 158 37.67 -10.05 17.30
C GLN A 158 37.92 -10.55 18.73
#